data_AF-A0A2N2CS35-F1
#
_entry.id   AF-A0A2N2CS35-F1
#
_cell.length_a   1.000
_cell.length_b   1.000
_cell.length_c   1.000
_cell.angle_alpha   90.00
_cell.angle_beta   90.00
_cell.angle_gamma   90.00
#
_symmetry.space_group_name_H-M   'P 1'
#
loop_
_entity.id
_entity.type
_entity.pdbx_description
1 polymer ?
#
loop_
_entity_poly.entity_id
_entity_poly.type
_entity_poly.pdbx_seq_one_letter_code
_entity_poly.pdbx_strand_id
1 'polypeptide(L)'
;MKLKQISKTIFSLLLIGLLALGLCGGVIAGSGDGSGGGSGDGSGGGSGTATETTTAPGSGDGTGGGSTEPLTIVTVSPADKATDIAVDAPIKLEFSKNVAYATVRDTNLKAVTLWAGDQPIKAEITMADDQLNPDLRNFINIVPGEPLQEGTVYTIKVDKTLSSKSGDVLTEPIALTFTTVDTMEVASQTATETASSSSGINTTWIIIGILLVVIIVIGVVVIRRKKA
;
A
#
# COMPACT_ATOMS: atom_id res chain seq x y z
N MET A 1 18.40 39.96 -20.44
CA MET A 1 19.23 40.26 -19.24
C MET A 1 18.31 40.53 -18.06
N LYS A 2 18.68 40.01 -16.88
CA LYS A 2 18.05 40.15 -15.54
C LYS A 2 17.08 39.04 -15.11
N LEU A 3 17.65 37.84 -14.88
CA LEU A 3 17.31 37.05 -13.69
C LEU A 3 18.08 37.65 -12.50
N LYS A 4 17.39 38.13 -11.47
CA LYS A 4 17.97 38.30 -10.12
C LYS A 4 16.85 38.60 -9.11
N GLN A 5 16.91 37.90 -7.98
CA GLN A 5 16.35 38.26 -6.65
C GLN A 5 14.94 37.78 -6.25
N ILE A 6 14.66 36.47 -6.27
CA ILE A 6 13.51 35.92 -5.49
C ILE A 6 13.90 34.74 -4.56
N SER A 7 15.15 34.25 -4.54
CA SER A 7 15.48 33.02 -3.79
C SER A 7 15.93 33.20 -2.32
N LYS A 8 15.88 34.40 -1.73
CA LYS A 8 16.48 34.62 -0.38
C LYS A 8 15.50 34.80 0.77
N THR A 9 14.20 34.99 0.52
CA THR A 9 13.21 35.18 1.60
C THR A 9 12.51 33.89 2.03
N ILE A 10 12.46 32.86 1.18
CA ILE A 10 11.77 31.59 1.49
C ILE A 10 12.66 30.67 2.36
N PHE A 11 13.99 30.77 2.24
CA PHE A 11 14.92 29.95 3.02
C PHE A 11 15.09 30.40 4.49
N SER A 12 14.64 31.61 4.84
CA SER A 12 14.75 32.15 6.20
C SER A 12 13.56 31.83 7.09
N LEU A 13 12.43 31.34 6.53
CA LEU A 13 11.27 30.93 7.31
C LEU A 13 11.28 29.43 7.68
N LEU A 14 12.09 28.62 7.00
CA LEU A 14 12.20 27.18 7.25
C LEU A 14 13.18 26.82 8.39
N LEU A 15 14.02 27.76 8.82
CA LEU A 15 15.08 27.50 9.82
C LEU A 15 14.70 27.88 11.26
N ILE A 16 13.48 28.38 11.49
CA ILE A 16 12.99 28.78 12.83
C ILE A 16 11.94 27.79 13.39
N GLY A 17 11.53 26.79 12.60
CA GLY A 17 10.52 25.80 12.99
C GLY A 17 11.04 24.49 13.61
N LEU A 18 12.35 24.26 13.67
CA LEU A 18 12.92 22.97 14.10
C LEU A 18 13.91 23.10 15.26
N LEU A 19 13.60 23.99 16.23
CA LEU A 19 14.35 24.10 17.48
C LEU A 19 13.39 24.34 18.66
N ALA A 20 12.39 23.49 18.83
CA ALA A 20 11.49 23.52 19.99
C ALA A 20 10.78 22.20 20.30
N LEU A 21 11.43 21.03 20.15
CA LEU A 21 10.96 19.80 20.82
C LEU A 21 12.15 19.03 21.39
N GLY A 22 12.81 19.67 22.37
CA GLY A 22 13.66 19.00 23.33
C GLY A 22 12.84 18.62 24.58
N LEU A 23 13.01 17.36 25.00
CA LEU A 23 13.10 16.93 26.40
C LEU A 23 11.88 17.10 27.32
N CYS A 24 11.03 16.06 27.37
CA CYS A 24 10.38 15.55 28.58
C CYS A 24 10.38 14.01 28.40
N GLY A 25 11.03 13.15 29.17
CA GLY A 25 11.10 13.11 30.63
C GLY A 25 9.90 12.33 31.17
N GLY A 26 10.01 11.00 31.26
CA GLY A 26 8.94 10.13 31.74
C GLY A 26 9.33 8.67 31.85
N VAL A 27 10.26 8.36 32.76
CA VAL A 27 10.48 7.00 33.27
C VAL A 27 9.27 6.63 34.14
N ILE A 28 8.49 5.62 33.73
CA ILE A 28 7.54 4.95 34.62
C ILE A 28 7.98 3.50 34.69
N ALA A 29 8.61 3.19 35.83
CA ALA A 29 8.86 1.82 36.26
C ALA A 29 7.52 1.14 36.55
N GLY A 30 7.19 0.13 35.76
CA GLY A 30 6.15 -0.85 36.07
C GLY A 30 6.83 -2.16 36.47
N SER A 31 6.91 -2.40 37.77
CA SER A 31 7.20 -3.70 38.36
C SER A 31 6.14 -4.71 37.91
N GLY A 32 6.54 -5.69 37.11
CA GLY A 32 5.76 -6.87 36.74
C GLY A 32 6.56 -8.12 37.10
N ASP A 33 6.27 -8.65 38.27
CA ASP A 33 6.65 -9.96 38.78
C ASP A 33 5.87 -11.07 38.06
N GLY A 34 6.37 -11.50 36.90
CA GLY A 34 5.81 -12.62 36.15
C GLY A 34 6.75 -13.81 36.13
N SER A 35 6.60 -14.71 37.11
CA SER A 35 7.22 -16.03 37.12
C SER A 35 6.62 -16.91 36.01
N GLY A 36 7.47 -17.53 35.19
CA GLY A 36 7.04 -18.44 34.14
C GLY A 36 8.21 -19.20 33.53
N GLY A 37 8.81 -20.07 34.33
CA GLY A 37 9.79 -21.05 33.85
C GLY A 37 9.13 -22.07 32.92
N GLY A 38 9.83 -22.40 31.83
CA GLY A 38 9.39 -23.38 30.84
C GLY A 38 10.54 -23.74 29.92
N SER A 39 11.63 -24.27 30.48
CA SER A 39 12.68 -24.94 29.72
C SER A 39 12.14 -26.29 29.25
N GLY A 40 11.76 -26.38 27.97
CA GLY A 40 11.48 -27.64 27.29
C GLY A 40 12.66 -27.99 26.40
N ASP A 41 13.68 -28.64 26.97
CA ASP A 41 14.78 -29.27 26.26
C ASP A 41 14.35 -30.66 25.76
N GLY A 42 13.68 -30.69 24.61
CA GLY A 42 13.37 -31.92 23.89
C GLY A 42 14.61 -32.55 23.27
N SER A 43 15.47 -33.19 24.08
CA SER A 43 16.53 -34.08 23.62
C SER A 43 15.95 -35.42 23.19
N GLY A 44 15.59 -35.54 21.90
CA GLY A 44 15.23 -36.80 21.26
C GLY A 44 16.45 -37.61 20.85
N GLY A 45 17.26 -38.06 21.80
CA GLY A 45 18.28 -39.07 21.58
C GLY A 45 17.67 -40.47 21.71
N GLY A 46 17.54 -41.20 20.61
CA GLY A 46 16.97 -42.55 20.58
C GLY A 46 17.70 -43.47 19.60
N SER A 47 18.91 -43.87 19.95
CA SER A 47 19.55 -45.09 19.46
C SER A 47 19.20 -46.22 20.43
N GLY A 48 18.59 -47.30 19.96
CA GLY A 48 18.27 -48.43 20.83
C GLY A 48 17.30 -49.44 20.23
N THR A 49 17.87 -50.57 19.85
CA THR A 49 17.24 -51.82 19.42
C THR A 49 16.21 -52.35 20.43
N ALA A 50 15.15 -52.97 19.89
CA ALA A 50 13.99 -53.63 20.50
C ALA A 50 14.10 -54.16 21.94
N THR A 51 13.05 -53.90 22.75
CA THR A 51 12.44 -54.86 23.70
C THR A 51 11.03 -54.38 24.04
N GLU A 52 10.03 -55.22 23.79
CA GLU A 52 8.62 -54.98 24.09
C GLU A 52 8.37 -54.86 25.60
N THR A 53 7.78 -53.75 26.03
CA THR A 53 7.01 -53.65 27.27
C THR A 53 5.89 -52.67 27.03
N THR A 54 4.66 -53.18 27.11
CA THR A 54 3.41 -52.47 26.80
C THR A 54 3.15 -51.39 27.84
N THR A 55 3.55 -50.15 27.54
CA THR A 55 2.96 -48.96 28.14
C THR A 55 2.43 -48.13 26.98
N ALA A 56 1.11 -47.89 26.97
CA ALA A 56 0.46 -47.15 25.91
C ALA A 56 1.21 -45.84 25.64
N PRO A 57 1.60 -45.54 24.38
CA PRO A 57 2.14 -44.23 24.06
C PRO A 57 1.07 -43.20 24.40
N GLY A 58 1.39 -42.27 25.30
CA GLY A 58 0.53 -41.14 25.58
C GLY A 58 0.21 -40.46 24.26
N SER A 59 -1.07 -40.39 23.89
CA SER A 59 -1.55 -39.61 22.76
C SER A 59 -1.37 -38.13 23.09
N GLY A 60 -0.13 -37.65 22.94
CA GLY A 60 0.10 -36.24 22.69
C GLY A 60 -0.52 -35.94 21.35
N ASP A 61 -1.70 -35.33 21.35
CA ASP A 61 -2.40 -34.86 20.15
C ASP A 61 -1.61 -33.76 19.41
N GLY A 62 -0.49 -33.32 19.97
CA GLY A 62 0.51 -32.54 19.27
C GLY A 62 -0.07 -31.26 18.67
N THR A 63 -1.11 -30.70 19.32
CA THR A 63 -1.83 -29.50 18.84
C THR A 63 -0.99 -28.24 18.99
N GLY A 64 0.34 -28.35 18.91
CA GLY A 64 1.33 -27.34 19.19
C GLY A 64 0.99 -26.02 18.51
N GLY A 65 0.30 -25.15 19.26
CA GLY A 65 0.27 -23.70 19.14
C GLY A 65 -0.05 -23.08 17.78
N GLY A 66 -0.58 -23.82 16.81
CA GLY A 66 -1.02 -23.25 15.55
C GLY A 66 -2.29 -22.41 15.80
N SER A 67 -2.19 -21.09 15.73
CA SER A 67 -3.38 -20.23 15.72
C SER A 67 -4.32 -20.71 14.62
N THR A 68 -5.58 -21.04 14.98
CA THR A 68 -6.61 -21.52 14.04
C THR A 68 -7.18 -20.42 13.15
N GLU A 69 -6.70 -19.18 13.30
CA GLU A 69 -7.04 -18.04 12.44
C GLU A 69 -6.68 -18.37 10.98
N PRO A 70 -7.51 -18.00 9.99
CA PRO A 70 -7.14 -18.20 8.59
C PRO A 70 -5.94 -17.34 8.18
N LEU A 71 -5.24 -17.77 7.12
CA LEU A 71 -4.28 -16.91 6.45
C LEU A 71 -5.02 -15.83 5.66
N THR A 72 -4.75 -14.57 5.98
CA THR A 72 -5.40 -13.41 5.37
C THR A 72 -4.38 -12.31 5.07
N ILE A 73 -4.75 -11.38 4.21
CA ILE A 73 -3.98 -10.16 3.97
C ILE A 73 -4.35 -9.11 5.02
N VAL A 74 -3.36 -8.45 5.59
CA VAL A 74 -3.52 -7.42 6.64
C VAL A 74 -3.41 -6.04 6.04
N THR A 75 -2.35 -5.79 5.26
CA THR A 75 -2.12 -4.52 4.58
C THR A 75 -1.61 -4.73 3.16
N VAL A 76 -1.92 -3.76 2.30
CA VAL A 76 -1.48 -3.70 0.91
C VAL A 76 -1.05 -2.27 0.61
N SER A 77 0.13 -2.14 0.00
CA SER A 77 0.61 -0.89 -0.57
C SER A 77 1.02 -1.16 -2.02
N PRO A 78 0.51 -0.44 -3.02
CA PRO A 78 -0.63 0.48 -2.96
C PRO A 78 -1.91 -0.20 -2.45
N ALA A 79 -2.82 0.56 -1.82
CA ALA A 79 -4.11 0.02 -1.39
C ALA A 79 -4.94 -0.46 -2.59
N ASP A 80 -5.86 -1.41 -2.36
CA ASP A 80 -6.75 -1.88 -3.42
C ASP A 80 -7.59 -0.72 -3.98
N LYS A 81 -7.66 -0.66 -5.32
CA LYS A 81 -8.31 0.37 -6.14
C LYS A 81 -7.75 1.78 -5.95
N ALA A 82 -6.54 1.92 -5.40
CA ALA A 82 -5.89 3.22 -5.29
C ALA A 82 -5.58 3.79 -6.68
N THR A 83 -5.74 5.10 -6.84
CA THR A 83 -5.41 5.86 -8.06
C THR A 83 -4.20 6.76 -7.81
N ASP A 84 -3.68 7.37 -8.88
CA ASP A 84 -2.61 8.38 -8.81
C ASP A 84 -1.33 7.86 -8.14
N ILE A 85 -1.07 6.56 -8.29
CA ILE A 85 0.11 5.92 -7.73
C ILE A 85 1.34 6.27 -8.56
N ALA A 86 2.41 6.70 -7.90
CA ALA A 86 3.67 6.96 -8.58
C ALA A 86 4.20 5.68 -9.27
N VAL A 87 4.75 5.83 -10.48
CA VAL A 87 5.27 4.68 -11.26
C VAL A 87 6.43 3.93 -10.59
N ASP A 88 7.07 4.56 -9.60
CA ASP A 88 8.15 4.01 -8.78
C ASP A 88 7.70 3.64 -7.35
N ALA A 89 6.40 3.69 -7.07
CA ALA A 89 5.86 3.37 -5.76
C ALA A 89 6.18 1.92 -5.36
N PRO A 90 6.59 1.68 -4.09
CA PRO A 90 6.86 0.33 -3.63
C PRO A 90 5.57 -0.49 -3.53
N ILE A 91 5.62 -1.71 -4.06
CA ILE A 91 4.52 -2.68 -3.96
C ILE A 91 4.84 -3.69 -2.86
N LYS A 92 4.00 -3.74 -1.82
CA LYS A 92 4.19 -4.54 -0.61
C LYS A 92 2.87 -5.13 -0.11
N LEU A 93 2.90 -6.41 0.24
CA LEU A 93 1.80 -7.14 0.85
C LEU A 93 2.20 -7.59 2.26
N GLU A 94 1.31 -7.46 3.23
CA GLU A 94 1.47 -7.99 4.58
C GLU A 94 0.39 -9.04 4.86
N PHE A 95 0.79 -10.17 5.44
CA PHE A 95 -0.10 -11.26 5.79
C PHE A 95 -0.22 -11.44 7.30
N SER A 96 -1.31 -12.08 7.74
CA SER A 96 -1.58 -12.35 9.15
C SER A 96 -0.60 -13.34 9.78
N LYS A 97 0.10 -14.13 8.94
CA LYS A 97 1.04 -15.18 9.37
C LYS A 97 2.35 -15.13 8.58
N ASN A 98 3.33 -15.89 9.06
CA ASN A 98 4.64 -16.02 8.44
C ASN A 98 4.51 -16.74 7.09
N VAL A 99 4.80 -16.03 6.00
CA VAL A 99 4.77 -16.52 4.61
C VAL A 99 6.17 -16.65 4.02
N ALA A 100 7.21 -16.23 4.75
CA ALA A 100 8.60 -16.22 4.29
C ALA A 100 9.42 -17.42 4.79
N TYR A 101 8.82 -18.32 5.59
CA TYR A 101 9.51 -19.48 6.15
C TYR A 101 10.08 -20.40 5.05
N ALA A 102 11.29 -20.89 5.27
CA ALA A 102 12.08 -21.60 4.26
C ALA A 102 11.34 -22.74 3.54
N THR A 103 10.46 -23.48 4.23
CA THR A 103 9.74 -24.62 3.62
C THR A 103 8.60 -24.23 2.70
N VAL A 104 8.06 -23.01 2.82
CA VAL A 104 6.94 -22.50 2.00
C VAL A 104 7.37 -21.41 1.03
N ARG A 105 8.51 -20.76 1.29
CA ARG A 105 9.02 -19.59 0.56
C ARG A 105 9.09 -19.82 -0.95
N ASP A 106 9.69 -20.91 -1.41
CA ASP A 106 9.86 -21.19 -2.84
C ASP A 106 8.52 -21.34 -3.59
N THR A 107 7.50 -21.88 -2.91
CA THR A 107 6.15 -21.97 -3.44
C THR A 107 5.49 -20.60 -3.46
N ASN A 108 5.57 -19.86 -2.34
CA ASN A 108 4.94 -18.56 -2.21
C ASN A 108 5.51 -17.50 -3.17
N LEU A 109 6.81 -17.56 -3.48
CA LEU A 109 7.44 -16.70 -4.48
C LEU A 109 6.84 -16.86 -5.88
N LYS A 110 6.24 -18.02 -6.18
CA LYS A 110 5.58 -18.32 -7.46
C LYS A 110 4.07 -18.08 -7.43
N ALA A 111 3.49 -17.93 -6.24
CA ALA A 111 2.06 -17.71 -6.05
C ALA A 111 1.64 -16.25 -6.32
N VAL A 112 2.59 -15.33 -6.45
CA VAL A 112 2.33 -13.90 -6.65
C VAL A 112 2.73 -13.49 -8.06
N THR A 113 1.83 -12.80 -8.77
CA THR A 113 2.07 -12.29 -10.13
C THR A 113 1.55 -10.86 -10.27
N LEU A 114 2.17 -10.10 -11.17
CA LEU A 114 1.80 -8.72 -11.48
C LEU A 114 1.36 -8.64 -12.94
N TRP A 115 0.28 -7.89 -13.20
CA TRP A 115 -0.37 -7.79 -14.50
C TRP A 115 -0.64 -6.34 -14.86
N ALA A 116 -0.51 -5.99 -16.13
CA ALA A 116 -0.97 -4.72 -16.71
C ALA A 116 -2.18 -5.03 -17.61
N GLY A 117 -3.38 -4.67 -17.16
CA GLY A 117 -4.61 -5.20 -17.76
C GLY A 117 -4.61 -6.74 -17.82
N ASP A 118 -4.71 -7.29 -19.02
CA ASP A 118 -4.73 -8.74 -19.26
C ASP A 118 -3.35 -9.36 -19.55
N GLN A 119 -2.27 -8.57 -19.53
CA GLN A 119 -0.92 -9.06 -19.82
C GLN A 119 -0.09 -9.23 -18.54
N PRO A 120 0.49 -10.41 -18.28
CA PRO A 120 1.39 -10.59 -17.16
C PRO A 120 2.70 -9.82 -17.43
N ILE A 121 3.16 -9.06 -16.44
CA ILE A 121 4.44 -8.37 -16.51
C ILE A 121 5.45 -9.06 -15.60
N LYS A 122 6.72 -9.03 -16.00
CA LYS A 122 7.80 -9.60 -15.19
C LYS A 122 7.93 -8.78 -13.90
N ALA A 123 7.96 -9.46 -12.77
CA ALA A 123 8.24 -8.86 -11.47
C ALA A 123 9.16 -9.78 -10.67
N GLU A 124 10.07 -9.18 -9.91
CA GLU A 124 10.85 -9.85 -8.89
C GLU A 124 10.05 -9.86 -7.59
N ILE A 125 9.74 -11.06 -7.10
CA ILE A 125 9.07 -11.24 -5.82
C ILE A 125 10.13 -11.53 -4.78
N THR A 126 10.12 -10.80 -3.67
CA THR A 126 11.09 -10.99 -2.59
C THR A 126 10.39 -11.13 -1.24
N MET A 127 11.00 -11.94 -0.39
CA MET A 127 10.62 -12.15 1.00
C MET A 127 11.90 -12.14 1.82
N ALA A 128 11.84 -11.55 3.02
CA ALA A 128 12.99 -11.55 3.92
C ALA A 128 13.27 -12.96 4.45
N ASP A 129 14.51 -13.23 4.84
CA ASP A 129 14.83 -14.42 5.61
C ASP A 129 14.20 -14.31 7.00
N ASP A 130 13.38 -15.27 7.42
CA ASP A 130 12.60 -15.17 8.65
C ASP A 130 13.42 -15.44 9.92
N GLN A 131 14.61 -16.03 9.80
CA GLN A 131 15.54 -16.21 10.91
C GLN A 131 16.37 -14.94 11.14
N LEU A 132 16.81 -14.30 10.05
CA LEU A 132 17.60 -13.07 10.13
C LEU A 132 16.74 -11.81 10.34
N ASN A 133 15.53 -11.79 9.78
CA ASN A 133 14.62 -10.64 9.80
C ASN A 133 13.21 -11.08 10.23
N PRO A 134 13.03 -11.53 11.49
CA PRO A 134 11.76 -12.06 11.96
C PRO A 134 10.61 -11.05 11.80
N ASP A 135 10.85 -9.75 11.95
CA ASP A 135 9.83 -8.71 11.80
C ASP A 135 9.29 -8.58 10.36
N LEU A 136 10.04 -9.08 9.37
CA LEU A 136 9.67 -9.02 7.96
C LEU A 136 9.09 -10.34 7.41
N ARG A 137 8.93 -11.36 8.26
CA ARG A 137 8.50 -12.72 7.87
C ARG A 137 7.08 -12.81 7.28
N ASN A 138 6.26 -11.78 7.52
CA ASN A 138 4.88 -11.68 7.06
C ASN A 138 4.74 -10.89 5.76
N PHE A 139 5.85 -10.35 5.21
CA PHE A 139 5.80 -9.44 4.08
C PHE A 139 6.30 -10.08 2.79
N ILE A 140 5.65 -9.68 1.70
CA ILE A 140 6.07 -9.94 0.32
C ILE A 140 6.27 -8.59 -0.35
N ASN A 141 7.45 -8.35 -0.92
CA ASN A 141 7.69 -7.18 -1.76
C ASN A 141 7.68 -7.61 -3.22
N ILE A 142 7.13 -6.75 -4.07
CA ILE A 142 6.98 -6.96 -5.51
C ILE A 142 7.71 -5.81 -6.20
N VAL A 143 8.74 -6.14 -6.99
CA VAL A 143 9.51 -5.16 -7.76
C VAL A 143 9.25 -5.40 -9.25
N PRO A 144 8.55 -4.50 -9.94
CA PRO A 144 8.38 -4.59 -11.39
C PRO A 144 9.74 -4.68 -12.10
N GLY A 145 9.86 -5.59 -13.08
CA GLY A 145 11.10 -5.80 -13.82
C GLY A 145 11.40 -4.68 -14.84
N GLU A 146 10.37 -3.93 -15.21
CA GLU A 146 10.44 -2.70 -15.99
C GLU A 146 9.64 -1.60 -15.27
N PRO A 147 9.96 -0.32 -15.47
CA PRO A 147 9.20 0.79 -14.90
C PRO A 147 7.71 0.66 -15.25
N LEU A 148 6.85 0.98 -14.27
CA LEU A 148 5.42 1.04 -14.52
C LEU A 148 5.11 2.16 -15.51
N GLN A 149 4.10 1.95 -16.35
CA GLN A 149 3.60 2.91 -17.31
C GLN A 149 2.61 3.84 -16.61
N GLU A 150 2.59 5.10 -17.00
CA GLU A 150 1.62 6.09 -16.51
C GLU A 150 0.20 5.74 -16.96
N GLY A 151 -0.81 6.19 -16.19
CA GLY A 151 -2.23 6.03 -16.52
C GLY A 151 -2.69 4.57 -16.71
N THR A 152 -1.96 3.61 -16.16
CA THR A 152 -2.15 2.18 -16.42
C THR A 152 -2.71 1.47 -15.19
N VAL A 153 -3.69 0.60 -15.41
CA VAL A 153 -4.25 -0.25 -14.35
C VAL A 153 -3.40 -1.50 -14.20
N TYR A 154 -2.88 -1.69 -12.99
CA TYR A 154 -2.13 -2.87 -12.59
C TYR A 154 -2.96 -3.76 -11.69
N THR A 155 -2.78 -5.07 -11.82
CA THR A 155 -3.42 -6.08 -10.97
C THR A 155 -2.37 -6.99 -10.35
N ILE A 156 -2.37 -7.08 -9.02
CA ILE A 156 -1.60 -8.07 -8.26
C ILE A 156 -2.52 -9.28 -8.05
N LYS A 157 -2.10 -10.45 -8.50
CA LYS A 157 -2.82 -11.70 -8.28
C LYS A 157 -2.02 -12.59 -7.32
N VAL A 158 -2.67 -13.04 -6.27
CA VAL A 158 -2.13 -13.98 -5.28
C VAL A 158 -2.94 -15.27 -5.34
N ASP A 159 -2.28 -16.35 -5.74
CA ASP A 159 -2.92 -17.66 -5.89
C ASP A 159 -3.22 -18.30 -4.53
N LYS A 160 -4.26 -19.16 -4.49
CA LYS A 160 -4.65 -19.83 -3.25
C LYS A 160 -3.57 -20.77 -2.69
N THR A 161 -2.61 -21.17 -3.51
CA THR A 161 -1.47 -22.01 -3.11
C THR A 161 -0.51 -21.30 -2.16
N LEU A 162 -0.63 -19.98 -1.98
CA LEU A 162 0.12 -19.26 -0.97
C LEU A 162 -0.22 -19.79 0.43
N SER A 163 0.82 -20.18 1.16
CA SER A 163 0.72 -20.85 2.45
C SER A 163 1.59 -20.22 3.52
N SER A 164 1.21 -20.38 4.78
CA SER A 164 1.99 -19.93 5.93
C SER A 164 2.84 -21.06 6.53
N LYS A 165 3.76 -20.71 7.43
CA LYS A 165 4.56 -21.67 8.20
C LYS A 165 3.72 -22.72 8.95
N SER A 166 2.51 -22.35 9.40
CA SER A 166 1.60 -23.26 10.10
C SER A 166 0.82 -24.19 9.15
N GLY A 167 0.97 -24.04 7.83
CA GLY A 167 0.28 -24.84 6.82
C GLY A 167 -1.06 -24.26 6.35
N ASP A 168 -1.52 -23.15 6.94
CA ASP A 168 -2.73 -22.47 6.48
C ASP A 168 -2.53 -21.87 5.09
N VAL A 169 -3.55 -22.00 4.25
CA VAL A 169 -3.60 -21.43 2.89
C VAL A 169 -4.64 -20.32 2.82
N LEU A 170 -4.59 -19.51 1.77
CA LEU A 170 -5.65 -18.56 1.47
C LEU A 170 -6.98 -19.30 1.22
N THR A 171 -8.07 -18.74 1.72
CA THR A 171 -9.42 -19.30 1.50
C THR A 171 -9.84 -19.17 0.04
N GLU A 172 -9.49 -18.05 -0.58
CA GLU A 172 -9.75 -17.73 -1.98
C GLU A 172 -8.55 -16.99 -2.59
N PRO A 173 -8.34 -17.06 -3.92
CA PRO A 173 -7.32 -16.26 -4.57
C PRO A 173 -7.65 -14.77 -4.43
N ILE A 174 -6.61 -13.95 -4.28
CA ILE A 174 -6.74 -12.50 -4.09
C ILE A 174 -6.36 -11.79 -5.39
N ALA A 175 -7.17 -10.79 -5.79
CA ALA A 175 -6.87 -9.88 -6.88
C ALA A 175 -7.00 -8.44 -6.39
N LEU A 176 -5.90 -7.69 -6.45
CA LEU A 176 -5.81 -6.30 -5.99
C LEU A 176 -5.44 -5.41 -7.16
N THR A 177 -6.07 -4.26 -7.26
CA THR A 177 -5.89 -3.34 -8.39
C THR A 177 -5.33 -2.00 -7.92
N PHE A 178 -4.55 -1.33 -8.75
CA PHE A 178 -4.19 0.07 -8.57
C PHE A 178 -3.91 0.73 -9.91
N THR A 179 -4.03 2.05 -9.97
CA THR A 179 -3.81 2.84 -11.17
C THR A 179 -2.67 3.81 -10.95
N THR A 180 -1.72 3.81 -11.87
CA THR A 180 -0.61 4.76 -11.85
C THR A 180 -1.06 6.16 -12.27
N VAL A 181 -0.35 7.17 -11.78
CA VAL A 181 -0.55 8.57 -12.17
C VAL A 181 -0.47 8.71 -13.69
N ASP A 182 -1.40 9.46 -14.28
CA ASP A 182 -1.35 9.86 -15.68
C ASP A 182 -0.79 11.28 -15.79
N THR A 183 0.48 11.43 -16.15
CA THR A 183 1.10 12.75 -16.26
C THR A 183 0.54 13.56 -17.45
N MET A 184 -0.14 12.91 -18.42
CA MET A 184 -0.90 13.60 -19.46
C MET A 184 -2.18 14.25 -18.89
N GLU A 185 -2.75 13.69 -17.82
CA GLU A 185 -3.89 14.26 -17.09
C GLU A 185 -3.45 15.33 -16.05
N VAL A 186 -2.25 15.20 -15.46
CA VAL A 186 -1.71 16.16 -14.48
C VAL A 186 -1.39 17.53 -15.10
N ALA A 187 -1.12 17.61 -16.41
CA ALA A 187 -1.02 18.88 -17.14
C ALA A 187 -2.38 19.61 -17.27
N SER A 188 -3.49 18.92 -17.02
CA SER A 188 -4.84 19.51 -16.95
C SER A 188 -5.35 19.70 -15.50
N GLN A 189 -4.59 19.28 -14.48
CA GLN A 189 -5.02 19.35 -13.07
C GLN A 189 -4.03 20.05 -12.12
N THR A 190 -2.97 20.69 -12.62
CA THR A 190 -2.21 21.71 -11.84
C THR A 190 -2.77 23.13 -12.04
N ALA A 191 -4.07 23.24 -12.28
CA ALA A 191 -4.78 24.50 -12.22
C ALA A 191 -6.09 24.38 -11.43
N THR A 192 -6.13 23.57 -10.37
CA THR A 192 -7.27 23.61 -9.46
C THR A 192 -6.97 23.25 -8.00
N GLU A 193 -6.26 24.12 -7.30
CA GLU A 193 -6.80 24.62 -6.03
C GLU A 193 -7.23 26.07 -6.25
N THR A 194 -8.18 26.25 -7.18
CA THR A 194 -9.29 27.24 -7.25
C THR A 194 -9.89 27.23 -8.66
N ALA A 195 -10.91 26.37 -8.90
CA ALA A 195 -11.89 26.44 -9.99
C ALA A 195 -13.05 25.54 -9.54
N SER A 196 -14.28 25.98 -9.29
CA SER A 196 -15.16 26.72 -10.20
C SER A 196 -14.73 26.61 -11.65
N SER A 197 -15.00 25.43 -12.22
CA SER A 197 -15.56 25.26 -13.56
C SER A 197 -15.02 26.19 -14.64
N SER A 198 -14.08 25.70 -15.44
CA SER A 198 -13.94 26.17 -16.82
C SER A 198 -13.63 25.00 -17.73
N SER A 199 -14.68 24.28 -18.11
CA SER A 199 -14.74 23.56 -19.38
C SER A 199 -14.21 24.48 -20.48
N GLY A 200 -13.34 23.96 -21.33
CA GLY A 200 -12.85 24.66 -22.52
C GLY A 200 -13.99 25.03 -23.44
N ILE A 201 -14.52 26.23 -23.26
CA ILE A 201 -15.54 26.79 -24.14
C ILE A 201 -14.83 27.85 -24.97
N ASN A 202 -14.85 27.65 -26.29
CA ASN A 202 -14.27 28.56 -27.28
C ASN A 202 -14.75 29.99 -27.02
N THR A 203 -13.86 30.80 -26.43
CA THR A 203 -14.16 32.11 -25.82
C THR A 203 -14.77 33.10 -26.81
N THR A 204 -14.54 32.91 -28.10
CA THR A 204 -15.11 33.74 -29.17
C THR A 204 -16.63 33.63 -29.28
N TRP A 205 -17.21 32.44 -29.09
CA TRP A 205 -18.66 32.24 -29.22
C TRP A 205 -19.43 32.67 -27.95
N ILE A 206 -18.82 32.53 -26.77
CA ILE A 206 -19.43 32.98 -25.51
C ILE A 206 -19.49 34.50 -25.43
N ILE A 207 -18.41 35.20 -25.80
CA ILE A 207 -18.38 36.67 -25.73
C ILE A 207 -19.43 37.26 -26.69
N ILE A 208 -19.62 36.68 -27.88
CA ILE A 208 -20.66 37.10 -28.83
C ILE A 208 -22.06 36.83 -28.27
N GLY A 209 -22.28 35.67 -27.65
CA GLY A 209 -23.55 35.34 -27.00
C GLY A 209 -23.89 36.28 -25.85
N ILE A 210 -22.92 36.57 -24.96
CA ILE A 210 -23.09 37.48 -23.83
C ILE A 210 -23.32 38.92 -24.31
N LEU A 211 -22.59 39.38 -25.33
CA LEU A 211 -22.77 40.74 -25.88
C LEU A 211 -24.17 40.93 -26.48
N LEU A 212 -24.72 39.93 -27.17
CA LEU A 212 -26.08 39.97 -27.71
C LEU A 212 -27.15 40.01 -26.61
N VAL A 213 -26.99 39.22 -25.56
CA VAL A 213 -27.93 39.21 -24.41
C VAL A 213 -27.91 40.55 -23.69
N VAL A 214 -26.73 41.17 -23.50
CA VAL A 214 -26.60 42.48 -22.87
C VAL A 214 -27.29 43.58 -23.69
N ILE A 215 -27.15 43.57 -25.01
CA ILE A 215 -27.84 44.54 -25.88
C ILE A 215 -29.36 44.38 -25.79
N ILE A 216 -29.88 43.16 -25.75
CA ILE A 216 -31.32 42.90 -25.61
C ILE A 216 -31.84 43.40 -24.25
N VAL A 217 -31.12 43.16 -23.16
CA VAL A 217 -31.49 43.62 -21.81
C VAL A 217 -31.49 45.14 -21.73
N ILE A 218 -30.46 45.81 -22.27
CA ILE A 218 -30.40 47.28 -22.33
C ILE A 218 -31.57 47.83 -23.15
N GLY A 219 -31.88 47.23 -24.30
CA GLY A 219 -33.03 47.60 -25.12
C GLY A 219 -34.36 47.53 -24.37
N VAL A 220 -34.61 46.43 -23.64
CA VAL A 220 -35.84 46.25 -22.84
C VAL A 220 -35.92 47.27 -21.69
N VAL A 221 -34.81 47.56 -21.01
CA VAL A 221 -34.77 48.54 -19.91
C VAL A 221 -35.04 49.95 -20.43
N VAL A 222 -34.46 50.34 -21.56
CA VAL A 222 -34.70 51.65 -22.17
C VAL A 222 -36.15 51.79 -22.64
N ILE A 223 -36.73 50.74 -23.23
CA ILE A 223 -38.14 50.74 -23.64
C ILE A 223 -39.07 50.89 -22.42
N ARG A 224 -38.76 50.20 -21.30
CA ARG A 224 -39.55 50.33 -20.06
C ARG A 224 -39.42 51.70 -19.41
N ARG A 225 -38.23 52.32 -19.42
CA ARG A 225 -38.03 53.67 -18.88
C ARG A 225 -38.64 54.77 -19.73
N LYS A 226 -38.85 54.54 -21.03
CA LYS A 226 -39.53 55.50 -21.91
C LYS A 226 -41.06 55.39 -21.86
N LYS A 227 -41.59 54.36 -21.20
CA LYS A 227 -43.03 54.10 -21.05
C LYS A 227 -43.57 54.36 -19.62
N ALA A 228 -42.71 54.81 -18.70
CA ALA A 228 -43.05 55.34 -17.38
C ALA A 228 -42.78 56.84 -17.39
#